data_AF-N9MQG9-F1
#
_entry.id   AF-N9MQG9-F1
#
_cell.length_a   1.000
_cell.length_b   1.000
_cell.length_c   1.000
_cell.angle_alpha   90.00
_cell.angle_beta   90.00
_cell.angle_gamma   90.00
#
_symmetry.space_group_name_H-M   'P 1'
#
loop_
_entity.id
_entity.type
_entity.pdbx_description
1 polymer ?
#
loop_
_entity_poly.entity_id
_entity_poly.type
_entity_poly.pdbx_seq_one_letter_code
_entity_poly.pdbx_strand_id
1 'polypeptide(L)' 'MRSSYELVNVGDSESDLLRKMGKPYPRYFIHKEGRRSCEAAEYVYEIDMQIYTVLVCNGKIFKIDVNTK' A
#
# COMPACT_ATOMS: atom_id res chain seq x y z
N MET A 1 5.88 -10.62 19.27
CA MET A 1 4.42 -10.57 19.02
C MET A 1 4.23 -10.13 17.57
N ARG A 2 3.79 -11.02 16.68
CA ARG A 2 3.31 -10.64 15.33
C ARG A 2 1.86 -10.23 15.52
N SER A 3 1.56 -8.94 15.43
CA SER A 3 0.18 -8.45 15.55
C SER A 3 -0.61 -8.97 14.35
N SER A 4 -1.63 -9.77 14.62
CA SER A 4 -2.40 -10.58 13.66
C SER A 4 -3.43 -9.77 12.84
N TYR A 5 -3.15 -8.51 12.53
CA TYR A 5 -4.06 -7.61 11.80
C TYR A 5 -3.46 -6.91 10.57
N GLU A 6 -2.29 -7.34 10.08
CA GLU A 6 -1.82 -6.89 8.77
C GLU A 6 -2.59 -7.65 7.67
N LEU A 7 -3.67 -7.03 7.17
CA LEU A 7 -4.47 -7.57 6.06
C LEU A 7 -3.61 -7.85 4.82
N VAL A 8 -2.57 -7.04 4.61
CA VAL A 8 -1.63 -7.11 3.48
C VAL A 8 -0.20 -6.92 3.98
N ASN A 9 0.77 -7.42 3.22
CA ASN A 9 2.19 -7.32 3.56
C ASN A 9 3.00 -6.72 2.41
N VAL A 10 4.18 -6.18 2.71
CA VAL A 10 5.17 -5.82 1.68
C VAL A 10 5.49 -7.06 0.85
N GLY A 11 5.43 -6.92 -0.48
CA GLY A 11 5.59 -7.99 -1.45
C GLY A 11 4.28 -8.61 -1.96
N ASP A 12 3.15 -8.41 -1.28
CA ASP A 12 1.83 -8.84 -1.78
C ASP A 12 1.53 -8.15 -3.12
N SER A 13 0.76 -8.82 -3.97
CA SER A 13 0.34 -8.25 -5.24
C SER A 13 -0.71 -7.16 -5.05
N GLU A 14 -0.79 -6.22 -5.99
CA GLU A 14 -1.87 -5.23 -6.03
C GLU A 14 -3.26 -5.90 -6.09
N SER A 15 -3.37 -7.03 -6.79
CA SER A 15 -4.62 -7.79 -6.84
C SER A 15 -5.02 -8.34 -5.46
N ASP A 16 -4.06 -8.82 -4.67
CA ASP A 16 -4.30 -9.25 -3.29
C ASP A 16 -4.68 -8.08 -2.39
N LEU A 17 -4.03 -6.93 -2.54
CA LEU A 17 -4.41 -5.69 -1.86
C LEU A 17 -5.87 -5.34 -2.11
N LEU A 18 -6.25 -5.24 -3.39
CA LEU A 18 -7.60 -4.85 -3.78
C LEU A 18 -8.65 -5.88 -3.34
N ARG A 19 -8.31 -7.17 -3.35
CA ARG A 19 -9.20 -8.24 -2.88
C ARG A 19 -9.40 -8.20 -1.37
N LYS A 20 -8.36 -7.90 -0.59
CA LYS A 20 -8.39 -7.96 0.87
C LYS A 20 -8.85 -6.66 1.53
N MET A 21 -8.50 -5.51 0.96
CA MET A 21 -8.76 -4.19 1.54
C MET A 21 -9.79 -3.36 0.77
N GLY A 22 -10.20 -3.81 -0.42
CA GLY A 22 -11.12 -3.09 -1.29
C GLY A 22 -10.39 -2.17 -2.29
N LYS A 23 -11.17 -1.43 -3.08
CA LYS A 23 -10.66 -0.67 -4.24
C LYS A 23 -10.88 0.84 -4.06
N PRO A 24 -10.07 1.52 -3.22
CA PRO A 24 -10.12 2.97 -3.14
C PRO A 24 -9.55 3.58 -4.43
N TYR A 25 -9.75 4.88 -4.61
CA TYR A 25 -9.24 5.59 -5.78
C TYR A 25 -7.71 5.72 -5.68
N PRO A 26 -6.93 5.09 -6.58
CA PRO A 26 -5.48 5.19 -6.52
C PRO A 26 -5.00 6.57 -6.97
N ARG A 27 -3.94 7.05 -6.34
CA ARG A 27 -3.14 8.15 -6.86
C ARG A 27 -1.89 7.60 -7.54
N TYR A 28 -1.78 7.83 -8.84
CA TYR A 28 -0.62 7.41 -9.62
C TYR A 28 0.47 8.48 -9.63
N PHE A 29 1.73 8.04 -9.54
CA PHE A 29 2.90 8.90 -9.63
C PHE A 29 4.15 8.09 -10.03
N ILE A 30 5.23 8.77 -10.43
CA ILE A 30 6.51 8.11 -10.65
C ILE A 30 7.29 8.13 -9.33
N HIS A 31 7.47 6.96 -8.73
CA HIS A 31 8.35 6.80 -7.58
C HIS A 31 9.80 6.71 -8.05
N LYS A 32 10.71 7.48 -7.44
CA LYS A 32 12.14 7.48 -7.74
C LYS A 32 12.94 7.16 -6.49
N GLU A 33 13.77 6.14 -6.58
CA GLU A 33 14.72 5.76 -5.54
C GLU A 33 16.14 5.68 -6.15
N GLY A 34 16.92 6.74 -5.95
CA GLY A 34 18.23 6.89 -6.57
C GLY A 34 18.18 6.83 -8.10
N ARG A 35 18.74 5.78 -8.70
CA ARG A 35 18.74 5.55 -10.16
C ARG A 35 17.55 4.72 -10.65
N ARG A 36 16.73 4.19 -9.75
CA ARG A 36 15.57 3.36 -10.10
C ARG A 36 14.31 4.21 -10.07
N SER A 37 13.40 3.92 -10.99
CA SER A 37 12.07 4.52 -11.00
C SER A 37 11.03 3.50 -11.39
N CYS A 38 9.82 3.67 -10.90
CA CYS A 38 8.67 2.89 -11.32
C CYS A 38 7.39 3.72 -11.33
N GLU A 39 6.42 3.27 -12.11
CA GLU A 39 5.04 3.70 -11.98
C GLU A 39 4.50 3.14 -10.66
N ALA A 40 4.11 4.05 -9.78
CA ALA A 40 3.62 3.74 -8.46
C ALA A 40 2.16 4.16 -8.30
N ALA A 41 1.44 3.40 -7.50
CA ALA A 41 0.08 3.69 -7.07
C ALA A 41 0.05 3.81 -5.55
N GLU A 42 -0.52 4.91 -5.06
CA GLU A 42 -0.82 5.14 -3.65
C GLU A 42 -2.29 4.85 -3.40
N TYR A 43 -2.54 3.97 -2.44
CA TYR A 43 -3.87 3.64 -1.93
C TYR A 43 -3.96 4.06 -0.47
N VAL A 44 -4.98 4.85 -0.14
CA VAL A 44 -5.23 5.29 1.24
C VAL A 44 -6.50 4.61 1.76
N TYR A 45 -6.38 3.97 2.92
CA TYR A 45 -7.48 3.32 3.63
C TYR A 45 -7.62 3.91 5.03
N GLU A 46 -8.86 4.19 5.44
CA GLU A 46 -9.17 4.51 6.84
C GLU A 46 -9.85 3.29 7.47
N ILE A 47 -9.19 2.68 8.46
CA ILE A 47 -9.68 1.50 9.19
C ILE A 47 -9.43 1.71 10.67
N ASP A 48 -10.47 1.60 11.51
CA ASP A 48 -10.38 1.66 12.97
C ASP A 48 -9.52 2.83 13.51
N MET A 49 -9.77 4.05 12.99
CA MET A 49 -9.06 5.30 13.33
C MET A 49 -7.58 5.35 12.91
N GLN A 50 -7.13 4.38 12.10
CA GLN A 50 -5.82 4.37 11.48
C GLN A 50 -5.92 4.65 9.99
N ILE A 51 -4.96 5.41 9.48
CA ILE A 51 -4.78 5.69 8.06
C ILE A 51 -3.64 4.81 7.56
N TYR A 52 -3.97 3.87 6.68
CA TYR A 52 -3.02 3.02 5.97
C TYR A 52 -2.74 3.62 4.60
N THR A 53 -1.51 4.05 4.38
CA THR A 53 -1.02 4.43 3.05
C THR A 53 -0.21 3.28 2.48
N VAL A 54 -0.77 2.61 1.48
CA VAL A 54 -0.14 1.47 0.81
C VAL A 54 0.42 1.92 -0.53
N LEU A 55 1.72 1.72 -0.73
CA LEU A 55 2.42 2.10 -1.95
C LEU A 55 2.78 0.84 -2.75
N VAL A 56 2.33 0.83 -4.00
CA VAL A 56 2.54 -0.25 -4.97
C VAL A 56 3.49 0.24 -6.06
N CYS A 57 4.43 -0.61 -6.45
CA CYS A 57 5.39 -0.37 -7.53
C CYS A 57 5.54 -1.66 -8.33
N ASN A 58 5.41 -1.59 -9.66
CA ASN A 58 5.44 -2.77 -10.54
C ASN A 58 4.46 -3.89 -10.09
N GLY A 59 3.25 -3.51 -9.66
CA GLY A 59 2.20 -4.43 -9.23
C GLY A 59 2.41 -5.11 -7.89
N LYS A 60 3.42 -4.71 -7.10
CA LYS A 60 3.67 -5.24 -5.74
C LYS A 60 3.73 -4.14 -4.72
N ILE A 61 3.23 -4.42 -3.51
CA ILE A 61 3.38 -3.51 -2.38
C ILE A 61 4.86 -3.43 -2.02
N PHE A 62 5.41 -2.21 -2.00
CA PHE A 62 6.79 -1.99 -1.57
C PHE A 62 6.89 -1.23 -0.25
N LYS A 63 5.83 -0.52 0.15
CA LYS A 63 5.79 0.20 1.43
C LYS A 63 4.36 0.30 1.95
N ILE A 64 4.22 0.21 3.27
CA ILE A 64 2.98 0.44 4.02
C ILE A 64 3.33 1.41 5.15
N ASP A 65 2.71 2.58 5.15
CA ASP A 65 2.80 3.53 6.25
C ASP A 65 1.47 3.52 7.01
N VAL A 66 1.54 3.43 8.34
CA VAL A 66 0.36 3.45 9.22
C VAL A 66 0.45 4.65 10.13
N ASN A 67 -0.56 5.52 10.07
CA ASN A 67 -0.68 6.68 10.95
C ASN A 67 -1.94 6.57 11.79
N THR A 68 -1.82 6.78 13.10
CA THR A 68 -2.99 6.88 13.98
C THR A 68 -3.46 8.33 14.02
N LYS A 69 -4.78 8.55 13.93
CA LYS A 69 -5.39 9.86 14.16
C LYS A 69 -5.23 10.30 15.62
#